data_AF-A0A432Y933-F1
#
_entry.id   AF-A0A432Y933-F1
#
_cell.length_a   1.000
_cell.length_b   1.000
_cell.length_c   1.000
_cell.angle_alpha   90.00
_cell.angle_beta   90.00
_cell.angle_gamma   90.00
#
_symmetry.space_group_name_H-M   'P 1'
#
loop_
_entity.id
_entity.type
_entity.pdbx_description
1 polymer ?
#
loop_
_entity_poly.entity_id
_entity_poly.type
_entity_poly.pdbx_seq_one_letter_code
_entity_poly.pdbx_strand_id
1 'polypeptide(L)'
;MNLFKRIVILAGAVGIFFYTASHDQLVAAIADYQLSWYQLGVPIAWGVIVGGLFALLRIQKLLNWLPPITLIASGLTTMGLVGAVAIFAQHQLVVLSLPALQIASIGIGLYLFAVSYARLVGDLKARKQEKTKS
;
A
#
# COMPACT_ATOMS: atom_id res chain seq x y z
N MET A 1 -24.24 -4.44 -3.94
CA MET A 1 -23.01 -5.27 -4.02
C MET A 1 -21.98 -4.74 -3.02
N ASN A 2 -21.43 -5.57 -2.14
CA ASN A 2 -20.49 -5.16 -1.08
C ASN A 2 -19.15 -4.68 -1.69
N LEU A 3 -18.54 -3.65 -1.09
CA LEU A 3 -17.26 -3.07 -1.47
C LEU A 3 -16.13 -4.12 -1.54
N PHE A 4 -16.09 -5.06 -0.59
CA PHE A 4 -15.13 -6.16 -0.61
C PHE A 4 -15.23 -7.01 -1.88
N LYS A 5 -16.45 -7.35 -2.31
CA LYS A 5 -16.66 -8.08 -3.57
C LYS A 5 -16.16 -7.30 -4.78
N ARG A 6 -16.32 -5.97 -4.77
CA ARG A 6 -15.79 -5.10 -5.85
C ARG A 6 -14.25 -5.12 -5.90
N ILE A 7 -13.59 -5.03 -4.74
CA ILE A 7 -12.12 -5.09 -4.66
C ILE A 7 -11.60 -6.42 -5.18
N VAL A 8 -12.23 -7.53 -4.79
CA VAL A 8 -11.83 -8.87 -5.25
C VAL A 8 -12.02 -9.03 -6.75
N ILE A 9 -13.15 -8.56 -7.30
CA ILE A 9 -13.40 -8.61 -8.75
C ILE A 9 -12.35 -7.78 -9.51
N LEU A 10 -12.04 -6.57 -9.03
CA LEU A 10 -11.01 -5.72 -9.62
C LEU A 10 -9.63 -6.35 -9.53
N ALA A 11 -9.28 -6.97 -8.39
CA ALA A 11 -8.03 -7.69 -8.24
C ALA A 11 -7.92 -8.90 -9.17
N GLY A 12 -9.02 -9.64 -9.38
CA GLY A 12 -9.07 -10.70 -10.38
C GLY A 12 -8.82 -10.18 -11.79
N ALA A 13 -9.46 -9.07 -12.17
CA ALA A 13 -9.24 -8.43 -13.47
C ALA A 13 -7.79 -7.97 -13.64
N VAL A 14 -7.21 -7.32 -12.63
CA VAL A 14 -5.80 -6.89 -12.62
C VAL A 14 -4.86 -8.09 -12.72
N GLY A 15 -5.17 -9.19 -12.04
CA GLY A 15 -4.44 -10.45 -12.16
C GLY A 15 -4.42 -10.98 -13.60
N ILE A 16 -5.57 -10.96 -14.29
CA ILE A 16 -5.66 -11.38 -15.70
C ILE A 16 -4.82 -10.46 -16.61
N PHE A 17 -4.88 -9.13 -16.40
CA PHE A 17 -4.04 -8.20 -17.16
C PHE A 17 -2.55 -8.52 -17.01
N PHE A 18 -2.09 -8.72 -15.77
CA PHE A 18 -0.70 -9.06 -15.49
C PHE A 18 -0.30 -10.47 -15.97
N TYR A 19 -1.23 -11.43 -15.96
CA TYR A 19 -1.02 -12.76 -16.53
C TYR A 19 -0.75 -12.69 -18.04
N THR A 20 -1.46 -11.80 -18.75
CA THR A 20 -1.29 -11.62 -20.19
C THR A 20 -0.11 -10.72 -20.58
N ALA A 21 0.56 -10.09 -19.62
CA ALA A 21 1.69 -9.21 -19.89
C ALA A 21 2.88 -10.02 -20.45
N SER A 22 3.47 -9.54 -21.54
CA SER A 22 4.64 -10.20 -22.13
C SER A 22 5.90 -9.98 -21.28
N HIS A 23 6.89 -10.84 -21.48
CA HIS A 23 8.18 -10.73 -20.82
C HIS A 23 8.82 -9.34 -21.07
N ASP A 24 8.87 -8.90 -22.32
CA ASP A 24 9.47 -7.63 -22.71
C ASP A 24 8.76 -6.43 -22.08
N GLN A 25 7.43 -6.48 -21.96
CA GLN A 25 6.65 -5.42 -21.31
C GLN A 25 7.00 -5.31 -19.82
N LEU A 26 7.16 -6.44 -19.13
CA LEU A 26 7.52 -6.47 -17.71
C LEU A 26 8.96 -6.00 -17.49
N VAL A 27 9.88 -6.41 -18.35
CA VAL A 27 11.28 -5.95 -18.31
C VAL A 27 11.38 -4.46 -18.59
N ALA A 28 10.65 -3.94 -19.59
CA ALA A 28 10.58 -2.51 -19.87
C ALA A 28 10.03 -1.74 -18.67
N ALA A 29 8.94 -2.20 -18.06
CA ALA A 29 8.39 -1.57 -16.84
C ALA A 29 9.41 -1.57 -15.69
N ILE A 30 10.19 -2.63 -15.52
CA ILE A 30 11.26 -2.66 -14.51
C ILE A 30 12.35 -1.63 -14.83
N ALA A 31 12.79 -1.54 -16.08
CA ALA A 31 13.83 -0.60 -16.49
C ALA A 31 13.38 0.86 -16.38
N ASP A 32 12.20 1.18 -16.90
CA ASP A 32 11.65 2.54 -16.96
C ASP A 32 11.41 3.12 -15.57
N TYR A 33 10.89 2.31 -14.64
CA TYR A 33 10.66 2.71 -13.26
C TYR A 33 11.84 2.36 -12.34
N GLN A 34 12.95 1.86 -12.90
CA GLN A 34 14.16 1.42 -12.20
C GLN A 34 13.91 0.42 -11.06
N LEU A 35 12.85 -0.39 -11.17
CA LEU A 35 12.33 -1.23 -10.09
C LEU A 35 13.38 -2.19 -9.55
N SER A 36 13.49 -2.23 -8.22
CA SER A 36 14.38 -3.12 -7.50
C SER A 36 13.78 -3.52 -6.16
N TRP A 37 14.31 -4.59 -5.56
CA TRP A 37 13.93 -5.04 -4.23
C TRP A 37 14.07 -3.94 -3.16
N TYR A 38 15.09 -3.08 -3.29
CA TYR A 38 15.25 -1.92 -2.42
C TYR A 38 14.08 -0.94 -2.57
N GLN A 39 13.67 -0.64 -3.81
CA GLN A 39 12.59 0.29 -4.08
C GLN A 39 11.22 -0.22 -3.62
N LEU A 40 11.02 -1.55 -3.53
CA LEU A 40 9.85 -2.11 -2.87
C LEU A 40 9.78 -1.73 -1.39
N GLY A 41 10.91 -1.51 -0.70
CA GLY A 41 10.93 -1.08 0.70
C GLY A 41 10.62 0.40 0.90
N VAL A 42 10.84 1.22 -0.13
CA VAL A 42 10.77 2.68 -0.05
C VAL A 42 9.35 3.18 0.32
N PRO A 43 8.26 2.75 -0.36
CA PRO A 43 6.90 3.17 0.01
C PRO A 43 6.52 2.77 1.44
N ILE A 44 6.96 1.60 1.89
CA ILE A 44 6.70 1.06 3.23
C ILE A 44 7.34 1.95 4.28
N ALA A 45 8.63 2.28 4.11
CA ALA A 45 9.37 3.15 5.01
C ALA A 45 8.77 4.56 5.06
N TRP A 46 8.47 5.14 3.89
CA TRP A 46 7.84 6.46 3.81
C TRP A 46 6.45 6.49 4.45
N GLY A 47 5.67 5.41 4.34
CA GLY A 47 4.39 5.27 5.01
C GLY A 47 4.51 5.53 6.51
N VAL A 48 5.47 4.87 7.17
CA VAL A 48 5.72 5.03 8.61
C VAL A 48 6.20 6.45 8.93
N ILE A 49 7.21 6.95 8.21
CA ILE A 49 7.83 8.26 8.46
C ILE A 49 6.80 9.38 8.32
N VAL A 50 6.05 9.41 7.21
CA VAL A 50 5.08 10.46 6.91
C VAL A 50 3.89 10.34 7.85
N GLY A 51 3.43 9.13 8.17
CA GLY A 51 2.33 8.92 9.11
C GLY A 51 2.67 9.47 10.49
N GLY A 52 3.90 9.20 10.97
CA GLY A 52 4.38 9.76 12.21
C GLY A 52 4.54 11.28 12.18
N LEU A 53 5.09 11.83 11.10
CA LEU A 53 5.27 13.27 10.93
C LEU A 53 3.93 14.01 10.98
N PHE A 54 2.92 13.53 10.26
CA PHE A 54 1.58 14.14 10.26
C PHE A 54 0.90 14.06 11.63
N ALA A 55 1.17 13.01 12.40
CA ALA A 55 0.66 12.91 13.77
C ALA A 55 1.30 13.94 14.69
N LEU A 56 2.60 14.17 14.56
CA LEU A 56 3.32 15.21 15.30
C LEU A 56 2.80 16.61 14.97
N LEU A 57 2.46 16.87 13.71
CA LEU A 57 1.84 18.12 13.25
C LEU A 57 0.36 18.27 13.66
N ARG A 58 -0.24 17.24 14.28
CA ARG A 58 -1.62 17.25 14.80
C ARG A 58 -2.69 17.61 13.75
N ILE A 59 -2.52 17.15 12.51
CA ILE A 59 -3.43 17.48 11.39
C ILE A 59 -4.75 16.70 11.53
N GLN A 60 -5.67 17.19 12.37
CA GLN A 60 -6.90 16.47 12.71
C GLN A 60 -7.80 16.14 11.50
N LYS A 61 -7.77 16.95 10.44
CA LYS A 61 -8.52 16.70 9.21
C LYS A 61 -8.20 15.33 8.58
N LEU A 62 -6.99 14.83 8.80
CA LEU A 62 -6.53 13.56 8.27
C LEU A 62 -7.24 12.35 8.91
N LEU A 63 -7.81 12.49 10.11
CA LEU A 63 -8.59 11.42 10.76
C LEU A 63 -9.80 11.00 9.90
N ASN A 64 -10.48 11.97 9.29
CA ASN A 64 -11.65 11.72 8.44
C ASN A 64 -11.27 11.03 7.12
N TRP A 65 -9.99 11.11 6.74
CA TRP A 65 -9.44 10.47 5.54
C TRP A 65 -8.84 9.08 5.81
N LEU A 66 -8.72 8.65 7.07
CA LEU A 66 -8.22 7.30 7.37
C LEU A 66 -9.09 6.19 6.77
N PRO A 67 -10.44 6.24 6.87
CA PRO A 67 -11.27 5.20 6.25
C PRO A 67 -11.05 5.05 4.74
N PRO A 68 -11.12 6.09 3.89
CA PRO A 68 -10.86 5.93 2.47
C PRO A 68 -9.41 5.52 2.17
N ILE A 69 -8.42 6.01 2.92
CA ILE A 69 -7.02 5.62 2.74
C ILE A 69 -6.83 4.12 3.01
N THR A 70 -7.40 3.59 4.09
CA THR A 70 -7.31 2.16 4.41
C THR A 70 -8.00 1.28 3.37
N LEU A 71 -9.11 1.74 2.80
CA LEU A 71 -9.79 1.06 1.70
C LEU A 71 -8.91 1.02 0.44
N ILE A 72 -8.34 2.15 0.03
CA ILE A 72 -7.41 2.23 -1.11
C ILE A 72 -6.20 1.33 -0.87
N ALA A 73 -5.62 1.39 0.34
CA ALA A 73 -4.50 0.56 0.74
C ALA A 73 -4.81 -0.94 0.60
N SER A 74 -5.97 -1.38 1.09
CA SER A 74 -6.41 -2.78 0.97
C SER A 74 -6.61 -3.19 -0.49
N GLY A 75 -7.17 -2.30 -1.32
CA GLY A 75 -7.35 -2.53 -2.75
C GLY A 75 -6.03 -2.68 -3.48
N LEU A 76 -5.12 -1.72 -3.33
CA LEU A 76 -3.80 -1.74 -3.96
C LEU A 76 -2.97 -2.96 -3.51
N THR A 77 -2.99 -3.28 -2.22
CA THR A 77 -2.29 -4.45 -1.70
C THR A 77 -2.83 -5.73 -2.32
N THR A 78 -4.15 -5.90 -2.36
CA THR A 78 -4.78 -7.09 -2.94
C THR A 78 -4.49 -7.19 -4.44
N MET A 79 -4.67 -6.10 -5.20
CA MET A 79 -4.41 -6.07 -6.64
C MET A 79 -2.95 -6.36 -6.98
N GLY A 80 -2.01 -5.75 -6.26
CA GLY A 80 -0.58 -5.95 -6.47
C GLY A 80 -0.14 -7.38 -6.14
N LEU A 81 -0.62 -7.97 -5.04
CA LEU A 81 -0.29 -9.35 -4.68
C LEU A 81 -0.88 -10.36 -5.67
N VAL A 82 -2.15 -10.18 -6.08
CA VAL A 82 -2.79 -11.03 -7.09
C VAL A 82 -2.06 -10.92 -8.43
N GLY A 83 -1.68 -9.71 -8.85
CA GLY A 83 -0.87 -9.48 -10.04
C GLY A 83 0.50 -10.15 -9.97
N ALA A 84 1.18 -10.06 -8.82
CA ALA A 84 2.49 -10.68 -8.63
C ALA A 84 2.44 -12.20 -8.74
N VAL A 85 1.43 -12.83 -8.14
CA VAL A 85 1.18 -14.27 -8.25
C VAL A 85 0.86 -14.66 -9.69
N ALA A 86 0.05 -13.87 -10.40
CA ALA A 86 -0.30 -14.12 -11.79
C ALA A 86 0.93 -14.07 -12.72
N ILE A 87 1.80 -13.07 -12.56
CA ILE A 87 3.07 -12.96 -13.31
C ILE A 87 3.96 -14.16 -13.01
N PHE A 88 4.12 -14.51 -11.73
CA PHE A 88 4.97 -15.62 -11.35
C PHE A 88 4.45 -16.95 -11.90
N ALA A 89 3.13 -17.17 -11.88
CA ALA A 89 2.53 -18.37 -12.46
C ALA A 89 2.80 -18.49 -13.97
N GLN A 90 2.74 -17.37 -14.71
CA GLN A 90 2.95 -17.35 -16.15
C GLN A 90 4.43 -17.46 -16.55
N HIS A 91 5.32 -16.72 -15.88
CA HIS A 91 6.71 -16.55 -16.31
C HIS A 91 7.74 -17.30 -15.47
N GLN A 92 7.35 -17.83 -14.30
CA GLN A 92 8.19 -18.59 -13.36
C GLN A 92 9.44 -17.84 -12.85
N LEU A 93 9.50 -16.53 -13.05
CA LEU A 93 10.60 -15.66 -12.63
C LEU A 93 10.08 -14.61 -11.66
N VAL A 94 10.52 -14.70 -10.39
CA VAL A 94 10.09 -13.78 -9.32
C VAL A 94 10.46 -12.33 -9.64
N VAL A 95 11.59 -12.09 -10.30
CA VAL A 95 12.04 -10.73 -10.66
C VAL A 95 11.02 -10.01 -11.55
N LEU A 96 10.31 -10.72 -12.42
CA LEU A 96 9.31 -10.11 -13.30
C LEU A 96 8.05 -9.66 -12.53
N SER A 97 7.85 -10.15 -11.31
CA SER A 97 6.73 -9.74 -10.46
C SER A 97 6.95 -8.38 -9.78
N LEU A 98 8.17 -7.80 -9.88
CA LEU A 98 8.53 -6.52 -9.26
C LEU A 98 7.53 -5.38 -9.54
N PRO A 99 7.00 -5.17 -10.76
CA PRO A 99 6.01 -4.12 -11.02
C PRO A 99 4.72 -4.31 -10.21
N ALA A 100 4.22 -5.54 -10.12
CA ALA A 100 3.02 -5.82 -9.34
C ALA A 100 3.28 -5.75 -7.83
N LEU A 101 4.46 -6.21 -7.38
CA LEU A 101 4.90 -6.06 -5.99
C LEU A 101 5.08 -4.60 -5.59
N GLN A 102 5.47 -3.70 -6.51
CA GLN A 102 5.55 -2.27 -6.23
C GLN A 102 4.17 -1.68 -5.92
N ILE A 103 3.12 -2.09 -6.64
CA ILE A 103 1.74 -1.70 -6.35
C ILE A 103 1.33 -2.19 -4.97
N ALA A 104 1.66 -3.44 -4.63
CA ALA A 104 1.38 -3.99 -3.31
C ALA A 104 2.13 -3.21 -2.20
N SER A 105 3.39 -2.88 -2.43
CA SER A 105 4.21 -2.08 -1.51
C SER A 105 3.60 -0.70 -1.25
N ILE A 106 3.12 0.00 -2.29
CA ILE A 106 2.42 1.28 -2.13
C ILE A 106 1.17 1.11 -1.26
N GLY A 107 0.40 0.05 -1.48
CA GLY A 107 -0.74 -0.30 -0.64
C GLY A 107 -0.36 -0.50 0.83
N ILE A 108 0.69 -1.27 1.10
CA ILE A 108 1.22 -1.51 2.45
C ILE A 108 1.73 -0.21 3.07
N GLY A 109 2.45 0.62 2.32
CA GLY A 109 2.93 1.94 2.78
C GLY A 109 1.78 2.86 3.19
N LEU A 110 0.71 2.94 2.40
CA LEU A 110 -0.50 3.71 2.74
C LEU A 110 -1.18 3.17 4.00
N TYR A 111 -1.23 1.86 4.18
CA TYR A 111 -1.76 1.26 5.40
C TYR A 111 -0.92 1.63 6.63
N LEU A 112 0.42 1.49 6.52
CA LEU A 112 1.34 1.85 7.59
C LEU A 112 1.32 3.34 7.92
N PHE A 113 1.10 4.20 6.93
CA PHE A 113 0.82 5.61 7.14
C PHE A 113 -0.40 5.82 8.04
N ALA A 114 -1.54 5.19 7.71
CA ALA A 114 -2.76 5.32 8.48
C ALA A 114 -2.59 4.79 9.92
N VAL A 115 -1.91 3.65 10.08
CA VAL A 115 -1.64 3.03 11.39
C VAL A 115 -0.71 3.91 12.23
N SER A 116 0.41 4.34 11.67
CA SER A 116 1.40 5.16 12.39
C SER A 116 0.79 6.48 12.82
N TYR A 117 0.02 7.13 11.92
CA TYR A 117 -0.70 8.35 12.23
C TYR A 117 -1.73 8.15 13.35
N ALA A 118 -2.60 7.15 13.23
CA ALA A 118 -3.67 6.92 14.19
C ALA A 118 -3.15 6.57 15.59
N ARG A 119 -2.10 5.73 15.68
CA ARG A 119 -1.45 5.36 16.95
C ARG A 119 -0.89 6.58 17.67
N LEU A 120 -0.06 7.37 16.98
CA LEU A 120 0.58 8.55 17.59
C LEU A 120 -0.43 9.63 17.99
N VAL A 121 -1.47 9.87 17.19
CA VAL A 121 -2.55 10.80 17.56
C VAL A 121 -3.34 10.30 18.78
N GLY A 122 -3.58 8.98 18.87
CA GLY A 122 -4.21 8.35 20.02
C GLY A 122 -3.41 8.58 21.30
N ASP A 123 -2.12 8.28 21.27
CA ASP A 123 -1.21 8.46 22.41
C ASP A 123 -1.11 9.93 22.86
N LEU A 124 -1.05 10.87 21.90
CA LEU A 124 -1.02 12.30 22.20
C LEU A 124 -2.30 12.78 22.89
N LYS A 125 -3.46 12.24 22.50
CA LYS A 125 -4.74 12.55 23.14
C LYS A 125 -4.82 11.98 24.55
N ALA A 126 -4.39 10.72 24.75
CA ALA A 126 -4.39 10.06 26.06
C ALA A 126 -3.55 10.84 27.08
N ARG A 127 -2.31 11.22 26.71
CA ARG A 127 -1.42 12.03 27.57
C ARG A 127 -2.00 13.39 27.95
N LYS A 128 -2.78 14.01 27.07
CA LYS A 128 -3.43 15.30 27.35
C LYS A 128 -4.55 15.15 28.39
N GLN A 129 -5.31 14.07 28.33
CA GLN A 129 -6.40 13.81 29.27
C GLN A 129 -5.92 13.48 30.68
N GLU A 130 -4.79 12.76 30.82
CA GLU A 130 -4.15 12.54 32.13
C GLU A 130 -3.74 13.85 32.80
N LYS A 131 -3.13 14.78 32.04
CA LYS A 131 -2.74 16.10 32.56
C LYS A 131 -3.90 16.99 32.99
N THR A 132 -5.10 16.81 32.44
CA THR A 132 -6.29 17.59 32.84
C THR A 132 -6.98 17.01 34.08
N LYS A 133 -6.68 15.76 34.45
CA LYS A 133 -7.24 15.09 35.64
C LYS A 133 -6.37 15.19 36.89
N SER A 134 -5.10 15.61 36.74
CA SER A 134 -4.18 15.93 37.84
C SER A 134 -4.22 17.42 38.16
#